data_AF-A0A7S2I8G7-F1
#
_entry.id   AF-A0A7S2I8G7-F1
#
_cell.length_a   1.000
_cell.length_b   1.000
_cell.length_c   1.000
_cell.angle_alpha   90.00
_cell.angle_beta   90.00
_cell.angle_gamma   90.00
#
_symmetry.space_group_name_H-M   'P 1'
#
loop_
_entity.id
_entity.type
_entity.pdbx_description
1 polymer ?
#
loop_
_entity_poly.entity_id
_entity_poly.type
_entity_poly.pdbx_seq_one_letter_code
_entity_poly.pdbx_strand_id
1 'polypeptide(L)'
;DGESSASKVVGGNLVRPKGPSPDDEKLFNEWLDSGKLLVLKGVACCVPYNITVVPSEAVGGDAASAARAVIDAVFEETEKVFSPFVPTSELSTINGLAADVAHTPSDAMKTVLDMANTLNRMTRGAFDPAVYPLAQFFKKA
;
A
#
# COMPACT_ATOMS: atom_id res chain seq x y z
N ASP A 1 -4.44 19.94 33.55
CA ASP A 1 -3.91 18.65 34.02
C ASP A 1 -4.97 17.62 33.75
N GLY A 2 -4.88 16.67 32.83
CA GLY A 2 -3.73 15.99 32.26
C GLY A 2 -4.11 14.51 32.28
N GLU A 3 -4.66 13.98 31.20
CA GLU A 3 -4.85 12.52 31.07
C GLU A 3 -4.30 12.05 29.73
N SER A 4 -2.97 12.11 29.67
CA SER A 4 -2.16 11.22 28.86
C SER A 4 -2.28 9.80 29.41
N SER A 5 -3.25 9.03 28.92
CA SER A 5 -3.19 7.57 29.07
C SER A 5 -2.25 7.00 28.01
N ALA A 6 -0.96 7.10 28.29
CA ALA A 6 0.09 6.38 27.57
C ALA A 6 -0.13 4.87 27.71
N SER A 7 -0.19 4.17 26.57
CA SER A 7 -0.30 2.72 26.51
C SER A 7 0.88 2.06 27.21
N LYS A 8 0.58 1.33 28.28
CA LYS A 8 1.53 0.58 29.09
C LYS A 8 1.66 -0.80 28.48
N VAL A 9 2.66 -1.02 27.62
CA VAL A 9 3.07 -2.38 27.23
C VAL A 9 4.42 -2.66 27.85
N VAL A 10 4.38 -3.25 29.05
CA VAL A 10 5.56 -3.78 29.74
C VAL A 10 5.35 -5.29 29.91
N GLY A 11 6.14 -6.09 29.21
CA GLY A 11 6.44 -7.48 29.61
C GLY A 11 5.37 -8.56 29.42
N GLY A 12 4.39 -8.39 28.52
CA GLY A 12 3.46 -9.48 28.19
C GLY A 12 4.15 -10.58 27.37
N ASN A 13 3.93 -11.85 27.70
CA ASN A 13 4.27 -12.97 26.83
C ASN A 13 3.75 -12.68 25.41
N LEU A 14 4.56 -12.92 24.38
CA LEU A 14 4.15 -12.89 22.97
C LEU A 14 3.08 -13.97 22.73
N VAL A 15 1.85 -13.72 23.16
CA VAL A 15 0.70 -14.52 22.78
C VAL A 15 0.54 -14.26 21.29
N ARG A 16 0.79 -15.30 20.48
CA ARG A 16 0.47 -15.24 19.04
C ARG A 16 -0.97 -14.73 18.93
N PRO A 17 -1.25 -13.74 18.07
CA PRO A 17 -2.62 -13.34 17.80
C PRO A 17 -3.42 -14.61 17.53
N LYS A 18 -4.43 -14.88 18.36
CA LYS A 18 -5.39 -15.94 18.03
C LYS A 18 -5.98 -15.51 16.70
N GLY A 19 -5.99 -16.43 15.73
CA GLY A 19 -6.66 -16.20 14.45
C GLY A 19 -8.14 -15.84 14.67
N PRO A 20 -8.86 -15.48 13.60
CA PRO A 20 -10.28 -15.19 13.70
C PRO A 20 -10.98 -16.30 14.50
N SER A 21 -11.89 -15.91 15.37
CA SER A 21 -12.63 -16.90 16.15
C SER A 21 -13.46 -17.77 15.19
N PRO A 22 -13.80 -19.02 15.57
CA PRO A 22 -14.69 -19.84 14.75
C PRO A 22 -16.03 -19.18 14.42
N ASP A 23 -16.46 -18.20 15.23
CA ASP A 23 -17.69 -17.46 14.98
C ASP A 23 -17.48 -16.31 13.97
N ASP A 24 -16.28 -15.72 13.91
CA ASP A 24 -15.91 -14.74 12.88
C ASP A 24 -15.83 -15.40 11.49
N GLU A 25 -15.31 -16.64 11.42
CA GLU A 25 -15.27 -17.40 10.16
C GLU A 25 -16.68 -17.74 9.64
N LYS A 26 -17.60 -18.11 10.53
CA LYS A 26 -19.00 -18.35 10.16
C LYS A 26 -19.65 -17.07 9.64
N LEU A 27 -19.50 -15.96 10.36
CA LEU A 27 -20.06 -14.67 9.97
C LEU A 27 -19.51 -14.20 8.61
N PHE A 28 -18.20 -14.36 8.40
CA PHE A 28 -17.55 -14.04 7.14
C PHE A 28 -18.16 -14.83 5.97
N ASN A 29 -18.31 -16.15 6.13
CA ASN A 29 -18.89 -17.00 5.10
C ASN A 29 -20.37 -16.66 4.85
N GLU A 30 -21.15 -16.42 5.91
CA GLU A 30 -22.55 -16.00 5.78
C GLU A 30 -22.69 -14.68 4.99
N TRP A 31 -21.81 -13.71 5.26
CA TRP A 31 -21.83 -12.42 4.56
C TRP A 31 -21.36 -12.53 3.12
N LEU A 32 -20.40 -13.41 2.85
CA LEU A 32 -19.95 -13.72 1.51
C LEU A 32 -21.08 -14.38 0.69
N ASP A 33 -21.73 -15.40 1.26
CA ASP A 33 -22.81 -16.15 0.63
C ASP A 33 -24.06 -15.27 0.40
N SER A 34 -24.33 -14.33 1.30
CA SER A 34 -25.44 -13.36 1.16
C SER A 34 -25.12 -12.17 0.24
N GLY A 35 -23.90 -12.06 -0.28
CA GLY A 35 -23.45 -10.95 -1.12
C GLY A 35 -23.28 -9.61 -0.38
N LYS A 36 -23.38 -9.61 0.96
CA LYS A 36 -23.09 -8.45 1.82
C LYS A 36 -21.60 -8.15 1.91
N LEU A 37 -20.78 -9.16 1.65
CA LEU A 37 -19.32 -9.05 1.61
C LEU A 37 -18.82 -9.39 0.21
N LEU A 38 -17.94 -8.55 -0.31
CA LEU A 38 -17.24 -8.76 -1.56
C LEU A 38 -15.77 -9.05 -1.26
N VAL A 39 -15.23 -10.07 -1.92
CA VAL A 39 -13.82 -10.45 -1.82
C VAL A 39 -13.22 -10.37 -3.22
N LEU A 40 -12.46 -9.31 -3.47
CA LEU A 40 -11.86 -9.01 -4.77
C LEU A 40 -10.40 -9.45 -4.76
N LYS A 41 -10.08 -10.38 -5.66
CA LYS A 41 -8.74 -10.97 -5.80
C LYS A 41 -8.15 -10.63 -7.16
N GLY A 42 -6.83 -10.58 -7.22
CA GLY A 42 -6.11 -10.35 -8.46
C GLY A 42 -4.61 -10.35 -8.25
N VAL A 43 -3.89 -9.92 -9.28
CA VAL A 43 -2.45 -9.70 -9.25
C VAL A 43 -2.20 -8.30 -9.82
N ALA A 44 -1.45 -7.49 -9.08
CA ALA A 44 -1.04 -6.15 -9.51
C ALA A 44 0.42 -5.92 -9.09
N CYS A 45 1.21 -5.23 -9.93
CA CYS A 45 2.64 -5.04 -9.71
C CYS A 45 3.40 -6.35 -9.40
N CYS A 46 3.01 -7.45 -10.04
CA CYS A 46 3.52 -8.81 -9.80
C CYS A 46 3.27 -9.38 -8.39
N VAL A 47 2.35 -8.79 -7.61
CA VAL A 47 1.99 -9.22 -6.26
C VAL A 47 0.50 -9.59 -6.20
N PRO A 48 0.13 -10.76 -5.66
CA PRO A 48 -1.27 -11.11 -5.47
C PRO A 48 -1.90 -10.23 -4.39
N TYR A 49 -3.13 -9.77 -4.62
CA TYR A 49 -3.90 -9.00 -3.64
C TYR A 49 -5.23 -9.66 -3.31
N ASN A 50 -5.73 -9.34 -2.12
CA ASN A 50 -7.06 -9.70 -1.66
C ASN A 50 -7.66 -8.52 -0.90
N ILE A 51 -8.75 -7.95 -1.44
CA ILE A 51 -9.43 -6.78 -0.89
C ILE A 51 -10.83 -7.20 -0.48
N THR A 52 -11.17 -6.96 0.78
CA THR A 52 -12.48 -7.26 1.37
C THR A 52 -13.27 -5.97 1.50
N VAL A 53 -14.47 -5.93 0.93
CA VAL A 53 -15.33 -4.74 0.88
C VAL A 53 -16.72 -5.09 1.38
N VAL A 54 -17.27 -4.25 2.26
CA VAL A 54 -18.69 -4.26 2.62
C VAL A 54 -19.34 -3.05 1.92
N PRO A 55 -20.05 -3.24 0.80
CA PRO A 55 -20.72 -2.12 0.13
C PRO A 55 -21.84 -1.55 1.02
N SER A 56 -21.98 -0.22 1.03
CA SER A 56 -23.13 0.40 1.68
C SER A 56 -24.40 0.14 0.87
N GLU A 57 -25.55 -0.03 1.53
CA GLU A 57 -26.86 -0.22 0.88
C GLU A 57 -27.25 0.92 -0.10
N ALA A 58 -26.61 2.08 -0.01
CA ALA A 58 -26.80 3.24 -0.89
C ALA A 58 -26.20 3.07 -2.30
N VAL A 59 -25.36 2.04 -2.52
CA VAL A 59 -24.80 1.76 -3.85
C VAL A 59 -25.84 0.99 -4.66
N GLY A 60 -26.79 1.71 -5.27
CA GLY A 60 -27.63 1.13 -6.31
C GLY A 60 -26.78 0.69 -7.50
N GLY A 61 -26.81 -0.59 -7.88
CA GLY A 61 -26.07 -1.14 -9.01
C GLY A 61 -25.13 -2.30 -8.65
N ASP A 62 -24.21 -2.65 -9.57
CA ASP A 62 -23.20 -3.69 -9.37
C ASP A 62 -22.01 -3.13 -8.56
N ALA A 63 -22.11 -3.23 -7.24
CA ALA A 63 -21.08 -2.78 -6.30
C ALA A 63 -19.72 -3.46 -6.52
N ALA A 64 -19.69 -4.70 -7.03
CA ALA A 64 -18.44 -5.40 -7.31
C ALA A 64 -17.69 -4.77 -8.49
N SER A 65 -18.41 -4.43 -9.56
CA SER A 65 -17.84 -3.73 -10.71
C SER A 65 -17.32 -2.33 -10.32
N ALA A 66 -18.09 -1.58 -9.53
CA ALA A 66 -17.67 -0.27 -9.05
C ALA A 66 -16.40 -0.34 -8.18
N ALA A 67 -16.35 -1.28 -7.23
CA ALA A 67 -15.16 -1.50 -6.40
C ALA A 67 -13.96 -1.94 -7.24
N ARG A 68 -14.17 -2.79 -8.25
CA ARG A 68 -13.13 -3.23 -9.18
C ARG A 68 -12.55 -2.07 -9.97
N ALA A 69 -13.38 -1.17 -10.49
CA ALA A 69 -12.92 0.00 -11.23
C ALA A 69 -12.03 0.93 -10.36
N VAL A 70 -12.36 1.10 -9.08
CA VAL A 70 -11.51 1.87 -8.14
C VAL A 70 -10.17 1.19 -7.93
N ILE A 71 -10.17 -0.13 -7.71
CA ILE A 71 -8.93 -0.91 -7.51
C ILE A 71 -8.03 -0.81 -8.75
N ASP A 72 -8.61 -1.01 -9.93
CA ASP A 72 -7.86 -0.97 -11.18
C ASP A 72 -7.28 0.43 -11.43
N ALA A 73 -8.06 1.49 -11.17
CA ALA A 73 -7.59 2.87 -11.28
C ALA A 73 -6.41 3.19 -10.33
N VAL A 74 -6.47 2.72 -9.08
CA VAL A 74 -5.38 2.90 -8.11
C VAL A 74 -4.11 2.17 -8.55
N PHE A 75 -4.23 0.95 -9.07
CA PHE A 75 -3.07 0.21 -9.56
C PHE A 75 -2.49 0.80 -10.84
N GLU A 76 -3.32 1.27 -11.77
CA GLU A 76 -2.86 2.00 -12.96
C GLU A 76 -2.11 3.28 -12.58
N GLU A 77 -2.64 4.08 -11.65
CA GLU A 77 -1.93 5.26 -11.14
C GLU A 77 -0.60 4.87 -10.50
N THR A 78 -0.62 3.84 -9.65
CA THR A 78 0.59 3.36 -8.95
C THR A 78 1.67 2.93 -9.94
N GLU A 79 1.31 2.19 -10.98
CA GLU A 79 2.25 1.76 -12.01
C GLU A 79 2.78 2.93 -12.85
N LYS A 80 1.88 3.86 -13.23
CA LYS A 80 2.23 5.06 -13.98
C LYS A 80 3.17 5.99 -13.20
N VAL A 81 3.04 6.08 -11.88
CA VAL A 81 3.82 7.04 -11.08
C VAL A 81 5.08 6.37 -10.50
N PHE A 82 4.95 5.19 -9.91
CA PHE A 82 5.98 4.62 -9.02
C PHE A 82 6.72 3.40 -9.57
N SER A 83 6.34 2.85 -10.72
CA SER A 83 6.97 1.62 -11.22
C SER A 83 8.38 1.90 -11.79
N PRO A 84 9.46 1.31 -11.25
CA PRO A 84 10.79 1.43 -11.85
C PRO A 84 10.97 0.52 -13.08
N PHE A 85 9.97 -0.31 -13.40
CA PHE A 85 10.00 -1.27 -14.52
C PHE A 85 9.29 -0.74 -15.76
N VAL A 86 8.43 0.27 -15.62
CA VAL A 86 7.74 0.93 -16.72
C VAL A 86 8.57 2.14 -17.15
N PRO A 87 9.14 2.17 -18.38
CA PRO A 87 10.02 3.26 -18.81
C PRO A 87 9.34 4.63 -18.84
N THR A 88 8.04 4.65 -19.07
CA THR A 88 7.22 5.86 -19.13
C THR A 88 6.67 6.28 -17.76
N SER A 89 7.03 5.60 -16.67
CA SER A 89 6.60 6.03 -15.35
C SER A 89 7.28 7.32 -14.94
N GLU A 90 6.65 8.07 -14.03
CA GLU A 90 7.27 9.27 -13.49
C GLU A 90 8.58 8.95 -12.77
N LEU A 91 8.62 7.89 -11.95
CA LEU A 91 9.85 7.46 -11.26
C LEU A 91 10.98 7.13 -12.24
N SER A 92 10.70 6.39 -13.32
CA SER A 92 11.68 6.06 -14.35
C SER A 92 12.18 7.32 -15.07
N THR A 93 11.28 8.28 -15.31
CA THR A 93 11.63 9.57 -15.89
C THR A 93 12.60 10.33 -14.97
N ILE A 94 12.27 10.44 -13.68
CA ILE A 94 13.13 11.09 -12.66
C ILE A 94 14.51 10.40 -12.59
N ASN A 95 14.54 9.07 -12.54
CA ASN A 95 15.79 8.31 -12.49
C ASN A 95 16.66 8.46 -13.75
N GLY A 96 16.05 8.86 -14.88
CA GLY A 96 16.75 9.10 -16.15
C GLY A 96 17.25 10.54 -16.32
N LEU A 97 16.90 11.46 -15.42
CA LEU A 97 17.37 12.84 -15.48
C LEU A 97 18.87 12.92 -15.18
N ALA A 98 19.54 13.86 -15.84
CA ALA A 98 20.90 14.22 -15.46
C ALA A 98 20.91 14.87 -14.07
N ALA A 99 22.07 14.83 -13.41
CA ALA A 99 22.27 15.56 -12.15
C ALA A 99 21.94 17.05 -12.34
N ASP A 100 21.41 17.66 -11.28
CA ASP A 100 21.00 19.06 -11.22
C ASP A 100 19.86 19.47 -12.17
N VAL A 101 19.20 18.52 -12.84
CA VAL A 101 17.98 18.79 -13.59
C VAL A 101 16.77 18.73 -12.66
N ALA A 102 16.07 19.84 -12.54
CA ALA A 102 14.85 19.92 -11.74
C ALA A 102 13.68 19.22 -12.45
N HIS A 103 12.90 18.46 -11.67
CA HIS A 103 11.61 17.90 -12.08
C HIS A 103 10.52 18.45 -11.18
N THR A 104 9.33 18.69 -11.74
CA THR A 104 8.14 19.04 -10.95
C THR A 104 7.34 17.78 -10.71
N PRO A 105 7.34 17.19 -9.49
CA PRO A 105 6.69 15.92 -9.28
C PRO A 105 5.16 16.06 -9.28
N SER A 106 4.45 14.99 -9.65
CA SER A 106 3.01 14.87 -9.41
C SER A 106 2.69 14.93 -7.91
N ASP A 107 1.44 15.21 -7.56
CA ASP A 107 1.04 15.31 -6.15
C ASP A 107 1.14 13.96 -5.42
N ALA A 108 0.88 12.86 -6.12
CA ALA A 108 1.13 11.51 -5.62
C ALA A 108 2.63 11.28 -5.34
N MET A 109 3.51 11.67 -6.26
CA MET A 109 4.96 11.57 -6.08
C MET A 109 5.47 12.45 -4.93
N LYS A 110 4.99 13.70 -4.82
CA LYS A 110 5.32 14.60 -3.69
C LYS A 110 4.95 13.95 -2.35
N THR A 111 3.74 13.41 -2.25
CA THR A 111 3.25 12.76 -1.03
C THR A 111 4.19 11.61 -0.61
N VAL A 112 4.58 10.76 -1.56
CA VAL A 112 5.49 9.64 -1.27
C VAL A 112 6.89 10.13 -0.89
N LEU A 113 7.43 11.14 -1.58
CA LEU A 113 8.74 11.71 -1.25
C LEU A 113 8.77 12.36 0.14
N ASP A 114 7.70 13.05 0.53
CA ASP A 114 7.56 13.65 1.87
C ASP A 114 7.53 12.58 2.97
N MET A 115 6.79 11.48 2.74
CA MET A 115 6.76 10.33 3.64
C MET A 115 8.13 9.64 3.71
N ALA A 116 8.79 9.44 2.56
CA ALA A 116 10.10 8.81 2.48
C ALA A 116 11.18 9.63 3.22
N ASN A 117 11.17 10.95 3.07
CA ASN A 117 12.05 11.86 3.80
C ASN A 117 11.79 11.80 5.31
N THR A 118 10.51 11.75 5.71
CA THR A 118 10.13 11.58 7.12
C THR A 118 10.68 10.26 7.69
N LEU A 119 10.50 9.15 6.97
CA LEU A 119 10.99 7.83 7.37
C LEU A 119 12.52 7.78 7.43
N ASN A 120 13.22 8.35 6.45
CA ASN A 120 14.67 8.43 6.43
C ASN A 120 15.19 9.14 7.69
N ARG A 121 14.62 10.29 8.05
CA ARG A 121 14.97 11.03 9.27
C ARG A 121 14.67 10.25 10.54
N MET A 122 13.48 9.65 10.64
CA MET A 122 13.06 8.88 11.82
C MET A 122 13.95 7.66 12.05
N THR A 123 14.45 7.05 10.97
CA THR A 123 15.31 5.87 11.00
C THR A 123 16.80 6.19 10.95
N ARG A 124 17.18 7.49 11.01
CA ARG A 124 18.58 7.97 10.93
C ARG A 124 19.31 7.44 9.68
N GLY A 125 18.61 7.41 8.55
CA GLY A 125 19.14 6.97 7.26
C GLY A 125 19.06 5.47 7.01
N ALA A 126 18.53 4.66 7.94
CA ALA A 126 18.40 3.22 7.69
C ALA A 126 17.34 2.91 6.61
N PHE A 127 16.28 3.71 6.51
CA PHE A 127 15.39 3.74 5.35
C PHE A 127 15.91 4.75 4.33
N ASP A 128 16.31 4.31 3.14
CA ASP A 128 16.78 5.18 2.05
C ASP A 128 16.18 4.76 0.70
N PRO A 129 15.29 5.59 0.09
CA PRO A 129 14.72 5.29 -1.22
C PRO A 129 15.73 5.38 -2.38
N ALA A 130 16.89 6.03 -2.18
CA ALA A 130 17.91 6.21 -3.21
C ALA A 130 18.95 5.06 -3.26
N VAL A 131 18.74 3.97 -2.52
CA VAL A 131 19.67 2.83 -2.45
C VAL A 131 19.74 2.00 -3.74
N TYR A 132 18.89 2.27 -4.73
CA TYR A 132 18.76 1.44 -5.93
C TYR A 132 20.08 1.23 -6.71
N PRO A 133 20.94 2.23 -6.96
CA PRO A 133 22.23 2.03 -7.62
C PRO A 133 23.16 1.10 -6.84
N LEU A 134 23.18 1.21 -5.51
CA LEU A 134 23.98 0.33 -4.64
C LEU A 134 23.47 -1.11 -4.71
N ALA A 135 22.15 -1.31 -4.68
CA ALA A 135 21.54 -2.62 -4.84
C ALA A 135 21.88 -3.25 -6.21
N GLN A 136 21.90 -2.45 -7.29
CA GLN A 136 22.32 -2.94 -8.61
C GLN A 136 23.79 -3.34 -8.65
N PHE A 137 24.68 -2.60 -7.98
CA PHE A 137 26.10 -2.93 -7.91
C PHE A 137 26.31 -4.33 -7.30
N PHE A 138 25.66 -4.62 -6.17
CA PHE A 138 25.80 -5.91 -5.49
C PHE A 138 25.08 -7.08 -6.18
N LYS A 139 24.03 -6.84 -6.96
CA LYS A 139 23.38 -7.90 -7.75
C LYS A 139 24.23 -8.41 -8.91
N LYS A 140 25.20 -7.61 -9.36
CA LYS A 140 26.12 -7.95 -10.47
C LYS A 140 27.42 -8.59 -10.01
N ALA A 141 27.71 -8.53 -8.71
CA ALA A 141 28.87 -9.16 -8.06
C ALA A 141 28.55 -10.60 -7.67
#